data_AF-A0A2E2ENA9-F1
#
_entry.id   AF-A0A2E2ENA9-F1
#
_cell.length_a   1.000
_cell.length_b   1.000
_cell.length_c   1.000
_cell.angle_alpha   90.00
_cell.angle_beta   90.00
_cell.angle_gamma   90.00
#
_symmetry.space_group_name_H-M   'P 1'
#
loop_
_entity.id
_entity.type
_entity.pdbx_description
1 polymer ?
#
loop_
_entity_poly.entity_id
_entity_poly.type
_entity_poly.pdbx_seq_one_letter_code
_entity_poly.pdbx_strand_id
1 'polypeptide(L)'
;MYYHIFANKNRKLIIWLKAAEIQYLKPADSSLKIHFQITEEDVMEVERNLNEKGKYEIWHTVETINKKGVICARAKMLVYFRDEEEKKLGF
;
A
#
# COMPACT_ATOMS: atom_id res chain seq x y z
N MET A 1 -2.42 6.60 2.06
CA MET A 1 -3.64 6.40 1.26
C MET A 1 -4.65 5.51 1.99
N TYR A 2 -4.42 4.20 2.16
CA TYR A 2 -5.36 3.30 2.85
C TYR A 2 -5.80 3.76 4.24
N TYR A 3 -4.87 4.25 5.07
CA TYR A 3 -5.20 4.75 6.40
C TYR A 3 -6.35 5.76 6.38
N HIS A 4 -6.33 6.71 5.44
CA HIS A 4 -7.38 7.74 5.33
C HIS A 4 -8.69 7.16 4.80
N ILE A 5 -8.62 6.24 3.83
CA ILE A 5 -9.81 5.56 3.29
C ILE A 5 -10.57 4.85 4.41
N PHE A 6 -9.87 4.08 5.24
CA PHE A 6 -10.48 3.33 6.33
C PHE A 6 -10.86 4.18 7.53
N ALA A 7 -10.09 5.23 7.85
CA ALA A 7 -10.46 6.20 8.88
C ALA A 7 -11.80 6.89 8.55
N ASN A 8 -12.03 7.26 7.28
CA ASN A 8 -13.30 7.83 6.83
C ASN A 8 -14.48 6.84 6.91
N LYS A 9 -14.19 5.54 6.98
CA LYS A 9 -15.16 4.46 7.23
C LYS A 9 -15.30 4.12 8.72
N ASN A 10 -14.75 4.95 9.62
CA ASN A 10 -14.69 4.71 11.06
C ASN A 10 -14.02 3.38 11.45
N ARG A 11 -13.07 2.88 10.63
CA ARG A 11 -12.32 1.66 10.89
C ARG A 11 -10.85 1.99 11.10
N LYS A 12 -10.37 1.80 12.34
CA LYS A 12 -8.97 2.02 12.67
C LYS A 12 -8.15 0.78 12.35
N LEU A 13 -7.14 0.96 11.50
CA LEU A 13 -6.27 -0.11 11.05
C LEU A 13 -4.81 0.17 11.43
N ILE A 14 -4.13 -0.89 11.83
CA ILE A 14 -2.67 -0.97 11.84
C ILE A 14 -2.24 -1.34 10.42
N ILE A 15 -1.47 -0.44 9.78
CA ILE A 15 -1.01 -0.60 8.41
C ILE A 15 0.51 -0.39 8.36
N TRP A 16 1.23 -1.32 7.75
CA TRP A 16 2.67 -1.15 7.49
C TRP A 16 3.11 -1.84 6.21
N LEU A 17 4.26 -1.40 5.69
CA LEU A 17 4.95 -2.08 4.59
C LEU A 17 5.72 -3.27 5.16
N LYS A 18 5.33 -4.49 4.79
CA LYS A 18 5.93 -5.74 5.28
C LYS A 18 7.13 -6.19 4.45
N ALA A 19 7.10 -5.93 3.15
CA ALA A 19 8.20 -6.22 2.23
C ALA A 19 8.16 -5.27 1.03
N ALA A 20 9.31 -5.10 0.38
CA ALA A 20 9.40 -4.39 -0.89
C ALA A 20 10.46 -5.02 -1.79
N GLU A 21 10.19 -5.02 -3.09
CA GLU A 21 11.11 -5.46 -4.14
C GLU A 21 11.21 -4.32 -5.15
N ILE A 22 12.43 -3.93 -5.51
CA ILE A 22 12.66 -2.88 -6.52
C ILE A 22 13.51 -3.45 -7.64
N GLN A 23 12.98 -3.37 -8.86
CA GLN A 23 13.72 -3.66 -10.08
C GLN A 23 14.15 -2.35 -10.74
N TYR A 24 15.45 -2.08 -10.74
CA TYR A 24 16.03 -0.95 -11.48
C TYR A 24 16.21 -1.35 -12.94
N LEU A 25 15.51 -0.67 -13.84
CA LEU A 25 15.50 -0.97 -15.27
C LEU A 25 16.44 -0.05 -16.05
N LYS A 26 16.47 1.25 -15.69
CA LYS A 26 17.30 2.28 -16.33
C LYS A 26 17.76 3.34 -15.31
N PRO A 27 18.90 4.01 -15.56
CA PRO A 27 19.35 5.12 -14.72
C PRO A 27 18.30 6.24 -14.64
N ALA A 28 18.19 6.84 -13.46
CA ALA A 28 17.39 8.04 -13.24
C ALA A 28 18.20 9.29 -13.61
N ASP A 29 18.24 9.63 -14.89
CA ASP A 29 18.97 10.80 -15.44
C ASP A 29 18.27 12.15 -15.15
N SER A 30 17.09 12.10 -14.53
CA SER A 30 16.25 13.26 -14.22
C SER A 30 15.29 12.93 -13.07
N SER A 31 14.52 13.91 -12.61
CA SER A 31 13.48 13.71 -11.60
C SER A 31 12.49 12.63 -12.02
N LEU A 32 12.22 11.68 -11.14
CA LEU A 32 11.23 10.63 -11.36
C LEU A 32 9.87 11.04 -10.80
N LYS A 33 8.81 10.62 -11.49
CA LYS A 33 7.43 10.65 -11.00
C LYS A 33 7.00 9.23 -10.66
N ILE A 34 6.30 9.06 -9.56
CA ILE A 34 5.73 7.78 -9.13
C ILE A 34 4.23 8.00 -8.96
N HIS A 35 3.43 7.13 -9.56
CA HIS A 35 1.98 7.17 -9.42
C HIS A 35 1.52 5.98 -8.57
N PHE A 36 0.92 6.28 -7.42
CA PHE A 36 0.27 5.29 -6.57
C PHE A 36 -1.22 5.33 -6.84
N GLN A 37 -1.79 4.17 -7.16
CA GLN A 37 -3.22 4.00 -7.38
C GLN A 37 -3.73 2.92 -6.43
N ILE A 38 -4.88 3.21 -5.81
CA ILE A 38 -5.68 2.24 -5.06
C ILE A 38 -7.04 2.27 -5.74
N THR A 39 -7.54 1.12 -6.17
CA THR A 39 -8.85 1.00 -6.79
C THR A 39 -9.93 0.70 -5.76
N GLU A 40 -11.20 0.76 -6.17
CA GLU A 40 -12.30 0.36 -5.29
C GLU A 40 -12.25 -1.14 -4.98
N GLU A 41 -11.85 -1.95 -5.96
CA GLU A 41 -11.66 -3.40 -5.80
C GLU A 41 -10.60 -3.72 -4.75
N ASP A 42 -9.47 -2.98 -4.74
CA ASP A 42 -8.44 -3.12 -3.72
C ASP A 42 -9.02 -2.90 -2.31
N VAL A 43 -9.83 -1.84 -2.14
CA VAL A 43 -10.47 -1.51 -0.85
C VAL A 43 -11.47 -2.60 -0.44
N MET A 44 -12.30 -3.06 -1.37
CA MET A 44 -13.27 -4.13 -1.13
C MET A 44 -12.58 -5.44 -0.73
N GLU A 45 -11.45 -5.77 -1.37
CA GLU A 45 -10.69 -6.98 -1.07
C GLU A 45 -10.08 -6.91 0.34
N VAL A 46 -9.52 -5.76 0.72
CA VAL A 46 -9.00 -5.53 2.07
C VAL A 46 -10.14 -5.65 3.09
N GLU A 47 -11.28 -5.01 2.86
CA GLU A 47 -12.46 -5.08 3.75
C GLU A 47 -12.93 -6.51 3.98
N ARG A 48 -13.10 -7.28 2.90
CA ARG A 48 -13.54 -8.67 2.95
C ARG A 48 -12.59 -9.53 3.77
N ASN A 49 -11.29 -9.48 3.46
CA ASN A 49 -10.30 -10.30 4.16
C ASN A 49 -10.12 -9.90 5.63
N LEU A 50 -10.22 -8.61 5.95
CA LEU A 50 -10.19 -8.17 7.34
C LEU A 50 -11.42 -8.68 8.12
N ASN A 51 -12.61 -8.65 7.52
CA ASN A 51 -13.83 -9.18 8.15
C ASN A 51 -13.77 -10.70 8.37
N GLU A 52 -13.18 -11.45 7.43
CA GLU A 52 -13.10 -12.91 7.50
C GLU A 52 -11.95 -13.41 8.40
N LYS A 53 -10.79 -12.76 8.35
CA LYS A 53 -9.52 -13.29 8.91
C LYS A 53 -8.87 -12.37 9.94
N GLY A 54 -9.37 -11.15 10.12
CA GLY A 54 -8.81 -10.13 11.01
C GLY A 54 -7.50 -9.49 10.54
N LYS A 55 -6.89 -9.99 9.46
CA LYS A 55 -5.66 -9.47 8.86
C LYS A 55 -5.61 -9.76 7.36
N TYR A 56 -4.88 -8.93 6.62
CA TYR A 56 -4.70 -9.13 5.19
C TYR A 56 -3.37 -8.56 4.69
N GLU A 57 -2.88 -9.09 3.57
CA GLU A 57 -1.64 -8.67 2.92
C GLU A 57 -1.88 -8.60 1.41
N ILE A 58 -1.57 -7.47 0.80
CA ILE A 58 -1.71 -7.25 -0.65
C ILE A 58 -0.45 -6.61 -1.22
N TRP A 59 -0.07 -7.05 -2.44
CA TRP A 59 1.03 -6.48 -3.19
C TRP A 59 0.54 -5.36 -4.11
N HIS A 60 1.12 -4.18 -3.99
CA HIS A 60 0.97 -3.11 -4.97
C HIS A 60 2.21 -2.99 -5.83
N THR A 61 2.03 -2.77 -7.14
CA THR A 61 3.13 -2.48 -8.06
C THR A 61 3.04 -1.04 -8.50
N VAL A 62 4.15 -0.32 -8.41
CA VAL A 62 4.27 1.06 -8.91
C VAL A 62 5.46 1.20 -9.85
N GLU A 63 5.29 2.03 -10.86
CA GLU A 63 6.32 2.36 -11.82
C GLU A 63 6.85 3.77 -11.57
N THR A 64 8.16 3.95 -11.76
CA THR A 64 8.80 5.26 -11.70
C THR A 64 9.15 5.73 -13.11
N ILE A 65 8.70 6.93 -13.47
CA ILE A 65 8.78 7.45 -14.83
C ILE A 65 9.59 8.74 -14.85
N ASN A 66 10.58 8.85 -15.73
CA ASN A 66 11.38 10.07 -15.88
C ASN A 66 10.67 11.15 -16.73
N LYS A 67 11.29 12.32 -16.89
CA LYS A 67 10.70 13.42 -17.68
C LYS A 67 10.45 13.08 -19.17
N LYS A 68 11.11 12.04 -19.70
CA LYS A 68 10.98 11.57 -21.08
C LYS A 68 9.90 10.48 -21.22
N GLY A 69 9.16 10.17 -20.15
CA GLY A 69 8.13 9.12 -20.17
C GLY A 69 8.70 7.70 -20.06
N VAL A 70 9.97 7.55 -19.70
CA VAL A 70 10.64 6.24 -19.60
C VAL A 70 10.49 5.67 -18.20
N ILE A 71 10.05 4.42 -18.10
CA ILE A 71 10.04 3.67 -16.85
C ILE A 71 11.48 3.34 -16.44
N CYS A 72 11.93 3.87 -15.31
CA CYS A 72 13.28 3.69 -14.78
C CYS A 72 13.35 2.57 -13.74
N ALA A 73 12.28 2.35 -12.97
CA ALA A 73 12.20 1.26 -12.01
C ALA A 73 10.76 0.80 -11.79
N ARG A 74 10.61 -0.43 -11.29
CA ARG A 74 9.35 -1.00 -10.80
C ARG A 74 9.52 -1.40 -9.36
N ALA A 75 8.61 -0.97 -8.50
CA ALA A 75 8.60 -1.35 -7.10
C ALA A 75 7.34 -2.15 -6.79
N LYS A 76 7.51 -3.34 -6.21
CA LYS A 76 6.44 -4.11 -5.58
C LYS A 76 6.49 -3.88 -4.08
N MET A 77 5.34 -3.64 -3.46
CA MET A 77 5.21 -3.30 -2.05
C MET A 77 4.15 -4.18 -1.41
N LEU A 78 4.54 -5.01 -0.44
CA LEU A 78 3.61 -5.84 0.33
C LEU A 78 3.10 -5.04 1.51
N VAL A 79 1.84 -4.65 1.47
CA VAL A 79 1.21 -3.87 2.53
C VAL A 79 0.40 -4.83 3.41
N TYR A 80 0.63 -4.74 4.72
CA TYR A 80 -0.08 -5.49 5.74
C TYR A 80 -1.17 -4.63 6.38
N PHE A 81 -2.30 -5.27 6.69
CA PHE A 81 -3.47 -4.67 7.33
C PHE A 81 -3.93 -5.53 8.49
N ARG A 82 -4.30 -4.90 9.59
CA ARG A 82 -4.99 -5.52 10.74
C ARG A 82 -5.86 -4.48 11.43
N ASP A 83 -7.01 -4.87 11.96
CA ASP A 83 -7.78 -3.99 12.84
C ASP A 83 -6.96 -3.61 14.08
N GLU A 84 -7.04 -2.34 14.47
CA GLU A 84 -6.47 -1.88 15.73
C GLU A 84 -7.39 -2.39 16.86
N GLU A 85 -6.93 -3.38 17.62
CA GLU A 85 -7.62 -3.79 18.85
C GLU A 85 -7.58 -2.61 19.85
N GLU A 86 -8.72 -2.26 20.45
CA GLU A 86 -8.73 -1.41 21.66
C GLU A 86 -8.10 -2.19 22.81
N LYS A 87 -6.77 -2.31 22.81
CA LYS A 87 -6.05 -2.68 24.02
C LYS A 87 -6.19 -1.50 24.97
N LYS A 88 -7.02 -1.66 26.01
CA LYS A 88 -6.77 -1.01 27.29
C LYS A 88 -5.35 -1.41 27.68
N LEU A 89 -4.38 -0.57 27.34
CA LEU A 89 -3.04 -0.65 27.89
C LEU A 89 -3.21 -0.37 29.39
N GLY A 90 -3.41 -1.44 30.15
CA GLY A 90 -3.32 -1.42 31.60
C GLY A 90 -1.87 -1.12 31.95
N PHE A 91 -1.58 0.17 32.08
CA PHE A 91 -0.49 0.66 32.91
C PHE A 91 -1.03 0.85 34.32
#